data_AF-A0A3A0A4F9-F1
#
_entry.id   AF-A0A3A0A4F9-F1
#
_cell.length_a   1.000
_cell.length_b   1.000
_cell.length_c   1.000
_cell.angle_alpha   90.00
_cell.angle_beta   90.00
_cell.angle_gamma   90.00
#
_symmetry.space_group_name_H-M   'P 1'
#
loop_
_entity.id
_entity.type
_entity.pdbx_description
1 polymer ?
#
loop_
_entity_poly.entity_id
_entity_poly.type
_entity_poly.pdbx_seq_one_letter_code
_entity_poly.pdbx_strand_id
1 'polypeptide(L)'
;RRTLLEMVASENPRLAVSPLRGYSSQELSFWIESYQADTGRFAGAHSGHSRLDDPNPFILRDYDLCISCYRCVRVCAEQEGDYAISVAQRGFHTQITVEFDGLLRDSACTFCGQCVQTCPTGALGDKKALRFAEGENLPQRTQRSEQRGGGQ
;
A
#
# COMPACT_ATOMS: atom_id res chain seq x y z
N ARG A 1 11.04 -11.61 -19.80
CA ARG A 1 10.44 -10.91 -18.64
C ARG A 1 9.09 -10.26 -19.00
N ARG A 2 8.95 -9.62 -20.17
CA ARG A 2 7.68 -9.05 -20.67
C ARG A 2 6.43 -9.92 -20.43
N THR A 3 6.39 -11.16 -20.91
CA THR A 3 5.20 -12.03 -20.76
C THR A 3 4.79 -12.31 -19.31
N LEU A 4 5.74 -12.36 -18.38
CA LEU A 4 5.44 -12.53 -16.97
C LEU A 4 4.79 -11.27 -16.39
N LEU A 5 5.26 -10.08 -16.78
CA LEU A 5 4.64 -8.82 -16.38
C LEU A 5 3.24 -8.68 -16.95
N GLU A 6 3.03 -9.07 -18.21
CA GLU A 6 1.71 -9.09 -18.85
C GLU A 6 0.73 -9.99 -18.08
N MET A 7 1.19 -11.17 -17.63
CA MET A 7 0.38 -12.09 -16.83
C MET A 7 0.07 -11.53 -15.43
N VAL A 8 1.08 -11.03 -14.71
CA VAL A 8 0.90 -10.47 -13.35
C VAL A 8 0.00 -9.23 -13.37
N ALA A 9 0.18 -8.35 -14.36
CA ALA A 9 -0.62 -7.15 -14.50
C ALA A 9 -2.05 -7.44 -14.99
N SER A 10 -2.28 -8.55 -15.68
CA SER A 10 -3.64 -8.92 -16.14
C SER A 10 -4.61 -9.20 -14.99
N GLU A 11 -4.10 -9.63 -13.82
CA GLU A 11 -4.93 -9.87 -12.64
C GLU A 11 -5.53 -8.56 -12.12
N ASN A 12 -4.77 -7.47 -12.11
CA ASN A 12 -5.23 -6.13 -11.70
C ASN A 12 -4.55 -5.06 -12.57
N PRO A 13 -5.18 -4.66 -13.71
CA PRO A 13 -4.53 -3.83 -14.73
C PRO A 13 -4.49 -2.33 -14.40
N ARG A 14 -5.09 -1.91 -13.28
CA ARG A 14 -5.01 -0.52 -12.80
C ARG A 14 -3.65 -0.28 -12.17
N LEU A 15 -2.85 0.56 -12.83
CA LEU A 15 -1.45 0.83 -12.47
C LEU A 15 -1.15 2.31 -12.22
N ALA A 16 -2.08 3.18 -12.60
CA ALA A 16 -1.98 4.61 -12.37
C ALA A 16 -2.43 4.92 -10.94
N VAL A 17 -1.46 4.98 -10.02
CA VAL A 17 -1.69 5.36 -8.63
C VAL A 17 -0.85 6.59 -8.29
N SER A 18 -1.21 7.27 -7.19
CA SER A 18 -0.42 8.40 -6.70
C SER A 18 0.92 7.90 -6.13
N PRO A 19 2.07 8.51 -6.48
CA PRO A 19 3.36 8.19 -5.88
C PRO A 19 3.39 8.41 -4.35
N LEU A 20 2.47 9.23 -3.84
CA LEU A 20 2.33 9.48 -2.40
C LEU A 20 1.74 8.30 -1.64
N ARG A 21 1.24 7.27 -2.33
CA ARG A 21 0.78 6.05 -1.67
C ARG A 21 1.92 5.36 -0.92
N GLY A 22 3.16 5.41 -1.41
CA GLY A 22 4.31 4.81 -0.71
C GLY A 22 5.57 4.79 -1.58
N TYR A 23 6.72 4.54 -0.96
CA TYR A 23 8.02 4.58 -1.65
C TYR A 23 8.10 3.70 -2.91
N SER A 24 7.66 2.44 -2.82
CA SER A 24 7.65 1.50 -3.95
C SER A 24 6.36 1.52 -4.78
N SER A 25 5.42 2.46 -4.55
CA SER A 25 4.07 2.41 -5.15
C SER A 25 4.04 2.40 -6.68
N GLN A 26 5.08 2.94 -7.33
CA GLN A 26 5.22 3.00 -8.80
C GLN A 26 6.07 1.86 -9.39
N GLU A 27 6.57 0.93 -8.58
CA GLU A 27 7.56 -0.06 -9.01
C GLU A 27 7.02 -0.97 -10.13
N LEU A 28 5.79 -1.49 -9.99
CA LEU A 28 5.20 -2.34 -11.03
C LEU A 28 4.99 -1.56 -12.33
N SER A 29 4.45 -0.35 -12.25
CA SER A 29 4.17 0.52 -13.40
C SER A 29 5.44 0.86 -14.16
N PHE A 30 6.52 1.18 -13.44
CA PHE A 30 7.85 1.41 -14.02
C PHE A 30 8.34 0.22 -14.86
N TRP A 31 8.20 -1.00 -14.34
CA TRP A 31 8.63 -2.20 -15.07
C TRP A 31 7.73 -2.49 -16.27
N ILE A 32 6.42 -2.31 -16.15
CA ILE A 32 5.49 -2.51 -17.26
C ILE A 32 5.81 -1.59 -18.43
N GLU A 33 6.07 -0.31 -18.14
CA GLU A 33 6.50 0.68 -19.14
C GLU A 33 7.85 0.31 -19.75
N SER A 34 8.85 0.01 -18.90
CA SER A 34 10.22 -0.31 -19.34
C SER A 34 10.28 -1.53 -20.26
N TYR A 35 9.45 -2.55 -20.01
CA TYR A 35 9.39 -3.76 -20.83
C TYR A 35 8.32 -3.69 -21.94
N GLN A 36 7.59 -2.58 -22.06
CA GLN A 36 6.49 -2.39 -23.01
C GLN A 36 5.48 -3.55 -22.93
N ALA A 37 5.12 -3.93 -21.69
CA ALA A 37 4.19 -5.02 -21.42
C ALA A 37 2.75 -4.55 -21.65
N ASP A 38 1.99 -5.32 -22.44
CA ASP A 38 0.56 -5.10 -22.65
C ASP A 38 -0.27 -5.78 -21.54
N THR A 39 -0.86 -4.97 -20.67
CA THR A 39 -1.66 -5.45 -19.53
C THR A 39 -3.02 -6.00 -19.93
N GLY A 40 -3.49 -5.70 -21.15
CA GLY A 40 -4.75 -6.22 -21.71
C GLY A 40 -4.58 -7.51 -22.52
N ARG A 41 -3.34 -7.99 -22.73
CA ARG A 41 -3.04 -9.18 -23.54
C ARG A 41 -3.73 -10.45 -23.02
N PHE A 42 -3.78 -10.60 -21.70
CA PHE A 42 -4.38 -11.76 -21.06
C PHE A 42 -5.70 -11.33 -20.39
N ALA A 43 -6.74 -12.15 -20.57
CA ALA A 43 -8.00 -11.99 -19.86
C ALA A 43 -8.12 -13.07 -18.78
N GLY A 44 -8.73 -12.75 -17.65
CA GLY A 44 -8.84 -13.65 -16.52
C GLY A 44 -9.73 -13.10 -15.41
N ALA A 45 -9.82 -13.85 -14.32
CA ALA A 45 -10.48 -13.37 -13.11
C ALA A 45 -9.59 -12.36 -12.38
N HIS A 46 -10.22 -11.40 -11.72
CA HIS A 46 -9.56 -10.42 -10.87
C HIS A 46 -9.57 -10.91 -9.42
N SER A 47 -8.54 -10.53 -8.65
CA SER A 47 -8.46 -10.79 -7.22
C SER A 47 -8.43 -9.49 -6.43
N GLY A 48 -8.41 -9.62 -5.10
CA GLY A 48 -8.45 -8.48 -4.20
C GLY A 48 -9.87 -8.12 -3.77
N HIS A 49 -9.97 -7.55 -2.58
CA HIS A 49 -11.20 -6.98 -2.06
C HIS A 49 -10.84 -5.77 -1.20
N SER A 50 -10.94 -4.58 -1.79
CA SER A 50 -10.56 -3.34 -1.10
C SER A 50 -11.38 -3.11 0.17
N ARG A 51 -10.69 -2.69 1.26
CA ARG A 51 -11.25 -2.32 2.56
C ARG A 51 -11.11 -0.81 2.77
N LEU A 52 -11.75 -0.05 1.88
CA LEU A 52 -11.73 1.43 1.90
C LEU A 52 -12.50 2.01 3.08
N ASP A 53 -13.40 1.22 3.65
CA ASP A 53 -14.23 1.50 4.82
C ASP A 53 -13.50 1.36 6.16
N ASP A 54 -12.25 0.87 6.17
CA ASP A 54 -11.48 0.75 7.39
C ASP A 54 -11.26 2.14 8.04
N PRO A 55 -11.75 2.36 9.28
CA PRO A 55 -11.75 3.67 9.93
C PRO A 55 -10.35 4.10 10.39
N ASN A 56 -9.34 3.23 10.32
CA ASN A 56 -7.98 3.61 10.69
C ASN A 56 -7.50 4.82 9.85
N PRO A 57 -6.81 5.81 10.45
CA PRO A 57 -6.42 7.03 9.73
C PRO A 57 -5.08 6.93 9.01
N PHE A 58 -4.37 5.81 9.10
CA PHE A 58 -2.96 5.71 8.69
C PHE A 58 -2.76 4.95 7.38
N ILE A 59 -3.40 3.79 7.24
CA ILE A 59 -3.18 2.85 6.15
C ILE A 59 -4.45 2.71 5.30
N LEU A 60 -4.30 2.94 4.00
CA LEU A 60 -5.28 2.64 2.97
C LEU A 60 -5.11 1.18 2.52
N ARG A 61 -6.22 0.43 2.44
CA ARG A 61 -6.27 -0.96 1.97
C ARG A 61 -7.08 -1.06 0.68
N ASP A 62 -6.42 -0.86 -0.45
CA ASP A 62 -6.99 -0.87 -1.80
C ASP A 62 -6.52 -2.13 -2.56
N TYR A 63 -7.00 -3.30 -2.14
CA TYR A 63 -6.52 -4.59 -2.62
C TYR A 63 -6.92 -4.93 -4.06
N ASP A 64 -7.83 -4.18 -4.68
CA ASP A 64 -8.11 -4.26 -6.12
C ASP A 64 -6.89 -3.83 -6.99
N LEU A 65 -5.82 -3.34 -6.36
CA LEU A 65 -4.52 -3.03 -6.98
C LEU A 65 -3.46 -4.09 -6.63
N CYS A 66 -3.80 -5.10 -5.82
CA CYS A 66 -2.84 -6.06 -5.31
C CYS A 66 -2.53 -7.14 -6.37
N ILE A 67 -1.26 -7.53 -6.46
CA ILE A 67 -0.81 -8.61 -7.35
C ILE A 67 -0.35 -9.85 -6.57
N SER A 68 -0.83 -10.01 -5.33
CA SER A 68 -0.51 -11.16 -4.47
C SER A 68 1.00 -11.46 -4.32
N CYS A 69 1.85 -10.43 -4.32
CA CYS A 69 3.31 -10.59 -4.25
C CYS A 69 3.86 -10.93 -2.86
N TYR A 70 3.02 -10.86 -1.82
CA TYR A 70 3.34 -11.15 -0.41
C TYR A 70 4.44 -10.31 0.24
N ARG A 71 4.95 -9.24 -0.40
CA ARG A 71 5.96 -8.34 0.21
C ARG A 71 5.48 -7.74 1.53
N CYS A 72 4.20 -7.37 1.61
CA CYS A 72 3.58 -6.81 2.82
C CYS A 72 3.50 -7.84 3.96
N VAL A 73 3.15 -9.10 3.65
CA VAL A 73 3.10 -10.21 4.63
C VAL A 73 4.50 -10.47 5.16
N ARG A 74 5.47 -10.61 4.26
CA ARG A 74 6.86 -10.89 4.63
C ARG A 74 7.48 -9.79 5.48
N VAL A 75 7.32 -8.51 5.12
CA VAL A 75 7.89 -7.43 5.93
C VAL A 75 7.21 -7.34 7.30
N CYS A 76 5.90 -7.57 7.38
CA CYS A 76 5.19 -7.56 8.66
C CYS A 76 5.65 -8.69 9.60
N ALA A 77 5.97 -9.86 9.05
CA ALA A 77 6.45 -11.02 9.81
C ALA A 77 7.96 -10.96 10.11
N GLU A 78 8.78 -10.76 9.09
CA GLU A 78 10.25 -10.91 9.15
C GLU A 78 10.96 -9.66 9.70
N GLN A 79 10.44 -8.45 9.41
CA GLN A 79 11.09 -7.19 9.79
C GLN A 79 10.49 -6.60 11.06
N GLU A 80 9.16 -6.54 11.14
CA GLU A 80 8.46 -5.93 12.29
C GLU A 80 8.17 -6.94 13.40
N GLY A 81 7.93 -8.21 13.04
CA GLY A 81 7.65 -9.27 14.01
C GLY A 81 6.22 -9.29 14.56
N ASP A 82 5.32 -8.45 14.03
CA ASP A 82 3.93 -8.32 14.49
C ASP A 82 2.99 -9.38 13.92
N TYR A 83 3.30 -9.94 12.75
CA TYR A 83 2.45 -10.90 12.03
C TYR A 83 1.00 -10.44 11.79
N ALA A 84 0.77 -9.13 11.79
CA ALA A 84 -0.57 -8.55 11.67
C ALA A 84 -1.23 -8.74 10.29
N ILE A 85 -0.41 -8.89 9.23
CA ILE A 85 -0.87 -9.06 7.85
C ILE A 85 -0.57 -10.48 7.39
N SER A 86 -1.57 -11.15 6.84
CA SER A 86 -1.49 -12.53 6.34
C SER A 86 -2.19 -12.68 4.98
N VAL A 87 -2.22 -13.90 4.47
CA VAL A 87 -2.95 -14.30 3.26
C VAL A 87 -4.08 -15.25 3.63
N ALA A 88 -5.25 -15.05 3.02
CA ALA A 88 -6.35 -15.99 3.04
C ALA A 88 -6.71 -16.47 1.63
N GLN A 89 -7.44 -17.59 1.57
CA GLN A 89 -7.94 -18.20 0.33
C GLN A 89 -6.82 -18.68 -0.62
N ARG A 90 -7.19 -19.02 -1.87
CA ARG A 90 -6.28 -19.52 -2.90
C ARG A 90 -6.72 -19.13 -4.31
N GLY A 91 -5.79 -19.16 -5.26
CA GLY A 91 -6.05 -18.85 -6.67
C GLY A 91 -6.52 -17.40 -6.84
N PHE A 92 -7.50 -17.14 -7.69
CA PHE A 92 -8.07 -15.80 -7.88
C PHE A 92 -8.88 -15.27 -6.69
N HIS A 93 -9.14 -16.11 -5.68
CA HIS A 93 -9.75 -15.67 -4.43
C HIS A 93 -8.73 -15.25 -3.37
N THR A 94 -7.42 -15.35 -3.67
CA THR A 94 -6.35 -14.97 -2.74
C THR A 94 -6.52 -13.52 -2.30
N GLN A 95 -6.45 -13.28 -0.99
CA GLN A 95 -6.60 -11.95 -0.42
C GLN A 95 -5.58 -11.73 0.68
N ILE A 96 -4.96 -10.55 0.64
CA ILE A 96 -4.21 -10.04 1.78
C ILE A 96 -5.21 -9.61 2.83
N THR A 97 -5.03 -10.08 4.06
CA THR A 97 -5.98 -9.85 5.14
C THR A 97 -5.25 -9.67 6.47
N VAL A 98 -6.02 -9.41 7.53
CA VAL A 98 -5.57 -9.44 8.92
C VAL A 98 -6.32 -10.54 9.66
N GLU A 99 -6.07 -10.68 10.96
CA GLU A 99 -6.77 -11.67 11.79
C GLU A 99 -8.30 -11.58 11.62
N PHE A 100 -8.93 -12.73 11.38
CA PHE A 100 -10.37 -12.88 11.13
C PHE A 100 -10.98 -11.96 10.06
N ASP A 101 -10.18 -11.50 9.09
CA ASP A 101 -10.62 -10.57 8.05
C ASP A 101 -11.23 -9.26 8.61
N GLY A 102 -10.67 -8.83 9.74
CA GLY A 102 -11.13 -7.68 10.51
C GLY A 102 -10.51 -6.33 10.14
N LEU A 103 -10.58 -5.41 11.09
CA LEU A 103 -9.99 -4.07 11.03
C LEU A 103 -8.51 -4.10 11.45
N LEU A 104 -7.70 -3.20 10.91
CA LEU A 104 -6.30 -3.08 11.34
C LEU A 104 -6.14 -2.72 12.82
N ARG A 105 -7.08 -1.94 13.36
CA ARG A 105 -7.06 -1.53 14.78
C ARG A 105 -7.26 -2.70 15.73
N ASP A 106 -7.98 -3.72 15.28
CA ASP A 106 -8.36 -4.86 16.11
C ASP A 106 -7.37 -6.03 15.93
N SER A 107 -6.28 -5.84 15.17
CA SER A 107 -5.22 -6.82 14.95
C SER A 107 -3.91 -6.43 15.67
N ALA A 108 -2.86 -7.25 15.52
CA ALA A 108 -1.53 -6.97 16.06
C ALA A 108 -0.79 -5.79 15.37
N CYS A 109 -1.43 -5.07 14.45
CA CYS A 109 -0.76 -4.03 13.67
C CYS A 109 -0.36 -2.83 14.54
N THR A 110 0.94 -2.51 14.55
CA THR A 110 1.48 -1.32 15.23
C THR A 110 1.46 -0.05 14.38
N PHE A 111 0.89 -0.12 13.17
CA PHE A 111 0.85 0.99 12.20
C PHE A 111 2.24 1.52 11.78
N CYS A 112 3.27 0.67 11.77
CA CYS A 112 4.64 1.04 11.39
C CYS A 112 4.79 1.48 9.92
N GLY A 113 3.85 1.10 9.05
CA GLY A 113 3.81 1.52 7.64
C GLY A 113 4.80 0.82 6.71
N GLN A 114 5.59 -0.18 7.15
CA GLN A 114 6.51 -0.89 6.25
C GLN A 114 5.81 -1.59 5.09
N CYS A 115 4.61 -2.11 5.35
CA CYS A 115 3.77 -2.75 4.32
C CYS A 115 3.36 -1.75 3.21
N VAL A 116 3.18 -0.47 3.56
CA VAL A 116 2.90 0.62 2.63
C VAL A 116 4.14 0.94 1.80
N GLN A 117 5.30 1.09 2.46
CA GLN A 117 6.54 1.48 1.77
C GLN A 117 7.02 0.42 0.77
N THR A 118 6.80 -0.86 1.06
CA THR A 118 7.20 -1.97 0.20
C THR A 118 6.15 -2.36 -0.85
N CYS A 119 4.95 -1.78 -0.85
CA CYS A 119 3.90 -2.21 -1.78
C CYS A 119 4.23 -1.75 -3.22
N PRO A 120 4.47 -2.67 -4.17
CA PRO A 120 4.93 -2.32 -5.51
C PRO A 120 3.85 -1.70 -6.42
N THR A 121 2.58 -1.76 -5.99
CA THR A 121 1.42 -1.31 -6.75
C THR A 121 0.63 -0.19 -6.06
N GLY A 122 1.00 0.18 -4.84
CA GLY A 122 0.22 1.11 -4.03
C GLY A 122 -1.13 0.57 -3.55
N ALA A 123 -1.33 -0.75 -3.55
CA ALA A 123 -2.50 -1.38 -2.93
C ALA A 123 -2.58 -1.11 -1.41
N LEU A 124 -1.43 -0.96 -0.76
CA LEU A 124 -1.32 -0.37 0.56
C LEU A 124 -0.79 1.05 0.42
N GLY A 125 -1.48 2.01 1.02
CA GLY A 125 -1.18 3.44 0.85
C GLY A 125 -1.10 4.21 2.16
N ASP A 126 -0.33 5.29 2.18
CA ASP A 126 -0.29 6.26 3.28
C ASP A 126 -1.47 7.25 3.17
N LYS A 127 -2.47 7.10 4.04
CA LYS A 127 -3.64 7.99 4.06
C LYS A 127 -3.26 9.44 4.38
N LYS A 128 -2.26 9.65 5.23
CA LYS A 128 -1.83 10.97 5.65
C LYS A 128 -1.15 11.71 4.50
N ALA A 129 -0.27 11.03 3.76
CA ALA A 129 0.40 11.59 2.59
C ALA A 129 -0.60 11.97 1.49
N LEU A 130 -1.62 11.14 1.25
CA LEU A 130 -2.66 11.42 0.27
C LEU A 130 -3.51 12.65 0.66
N ARG A 131 -3.93 12.76 1.93
CA ARG A 131 -4.70 13.92 2.42
C ARG A 131 -3.94 15.24 2.30
N PHE A 132 -2.62 15.23 2.48
CA PHE A 132 -1.79 16.43 2.28
C PHE A 132 -1.81 16.93 0.84
N ALA A 133 -1.91 16.04 -0.15
CA ALA A 133 -2.01 16.44 -1.55
C ALA A 133 -3.41 16.98 -1.91
N GLU A 134 -4.44 16.50 -1.22
CA GLU A 134 -5.83 16.91 -1.41
C GLU A 134 -6.20 18.22 -0.67
N GLY A 135 -5.28 18.79 0.11
CA GLY A 135 -5.43 20.12 0.72
C GLY A 135 -6.11 20.16 2.09
N GLU A 136 -6.21 19.03 2.82
CA GLU A 136 -6.71 19.04 4.20
C GLU A 136 -5.62 19.47 5.20
N ASN A 137 -5.76 20.70 5.71
CA ASN A 137 -5.17 21.30 6.92
C ASN A 137 -3.70 20.93 7.25
N LEU A 138 -2.76 21.77 6.77
CA LEU A 138 -1.42 21.84 7.35
C LEU A 138 -1.51 22.21 8.84
N PRO A 139 -0.97 21.41 9.79
CA PRO A 139 -0.64 21.95 11.09
C PRO A 139 0.39 23.07 10.87
N GLN A 140 0.05 24.29 11.31
CA GLN A 140 0.94 25.44 11.24
C GLN A 140 2.28 25.03 11.85
N ARG A 141 3.38 25.23 11.12
CA ARG A 141 4.75 24.98 11.60
C ARG A 141 4.85 25.48 13.04
N THR A 142 5.21 24.61 13.97
CA THR A 142 5.57 25.03 15.33
C THR A 142 6.68 26.05 15.16
N GLN A 143 6.36 27.34 15.31
CA GLN A 143 7.35 28.39 15.33
C GLN A 143 8.22 28.08 16.55
N ARG A 144 9.41 27.55 16.31
CA ARG A 144 10.40 27.34 17.35
C ARG A 144 10.70 28.73 17.88
N SER A 145 10.14 29.07 19.04
CA SER A 145 10.36 30.33 19.72
C SER A 145 11.86 30.51 19.94
N GLU A 146 12.49 31.33 19.10
CA GLU A 146 13.79 31.94 19.37
C GLU A 146 13.61 32.92 20.54
N GLN A 147 13.42 32.35 21.74
CA GLN A 147 13.51 33.04 23.01
C GLN A 147 14.48 32.27 23.90
N ARG A 148 15.76 32.33 23.53
CA ARG A 148 16.90 32.36 24.46
C ARG A 148 17.59 33.67 24.10
N GLY A 149 17.50 34.77 24.83
CA GLY A 149 17.49 34.94 26.27
C GLY A 149 18.29 36.23 26.49
N GLY A 150 17.64 37.37 26.32
CA GLY A 150 18.15 38.63 26.86
C GLY A 150 17.85 38.66 28.34
N GLY A 151 18.88 38.77 29.18
CA GLY A 151 18.71 38.90 30.62
C GLY A 151 19.89 38.39 31.43
N GLN A 152 21.00 39.10 31.42
CA GLN A 152 21.61 39.78 32.58
C GLN A 152 22.83 40.57 32.11
#